data_AF-A0A2E6C9C2-F1
#
_entry.id   AF-A0A2E6C9C2-F1
#
_cell.length_a   1.000
_cell.length_b   1.000
_cell.length_c   1.000
_cell.angle_alpha   90.00
_cell.angle_beta   90.00
_cell.angle_gamma   90.00
#
_symmetry.space_group_name_H-M   'P 1'
#
loop_
_entity.id
_entity.type
_entity.pdbx_description
1 polymer ?
#
loop_
_entity_poly.entity_id
_entity_poly.type
_entity_poly.pdbx_seq_one_letter_code
_entity_poly.pdbx_strand_id
1 'polypeptide(L)'
;MINAKDIINKTVKTIPNKPGVYRMLDENGEIIYIGKAKNLKKRIKSYSRKNLENKRIKRMAELIRSIEFTTTENEESALLLEVNLIKAHKPKYNILMRDDKTFPYIFISNEHDFPRLEKHRGARKRPGHYYGPFANAGAVNRTLDILQKTFQLRTCSDKEVKAGNKPCFNYHLKRCCGPCGSKISKEDYKELVNDVKKIFKGDSKQIKSHFAKKMEVASENQKYEEAAYYRDKIKSLSNLTNSFSINPKNLIDADVFSIIKNEKYACIQVFFFRSRKNLGNKPFFIKDINGLTEIDILQSFIPQFYNNRPSPKLILINHKINEKELIQNALSQQNKNKVQIKTPIRGEKKEIISHALENSKEALKKYTQDMLGTSKNLKNIQKALKLKETPNRIEVFDNSHIQGSFSTGAMIVATKEGFSKNNYRKFNIKEAKTNDDFEMMYEVLYRRFLRLRNIPSNSDEFPNLIIIDGGKGQLSMAKKALKKAKLDNLEIIGISKGRNRNDNNEIIHLLNGEKIILRRNDPALFYIQRLRDEAHRFAIGIHRQKRGKNITYNPLDEIPGIGSKRKKELLNAFGSAKSVSKAKIKELSKVDGISKILAQNIYNWFNEVN
;
A
#
# COMPACT_ATOMS: atom_id res chain seq x y z
N MET A 1 16.01 -44.13 4.68
CA MET A 1 15.77 -42.67 4.76
C MET A 1 16.60 -42.10 5.89
N ILE A 2 17.50 -41.15 5.61
CA ILE A 2 18.35 -40.54 6.65
C ILE A 2 17.45 -39.73 7.60
N ASN A 3 17.54 -39.99 8.91
CA ASN A 3 16.75 -39.29 9.92
C ASN A 3 17.23 -37.83 10.03
N ALA A 4 16.31 -36.87 10.13
CA ALA A 4 16.64 -35.45 10.28
C ALA A 4 17.57 -35.18 11.49
N LYS A 5 17.45 -35.98 12.56
CA LYS A 5 18.36 -35.91 13.72
C LYS A 5 19.81 -36.26 13.38
N ASP A 6 20.02 -37.25 12.52
CA ASP A 6 21.37 -37.67 12.13
C ASP A 6 22.04 -36.60 11.27
N ILE A 7 21.27 -35.92 10.43
CA ILE A 7 21.72 -34.79 9.61
C ILE A 7 22.14 -33.62 10.52
N ILE A 8 21.31 -33.28 11.51
CA ILE A 8 21.63 -32.23 12.49
C ILE A 8 22.92 -32.60 13.24
N ASN A 9 23.03 -33.84 13.74
CA ASN A 9 24.19 -34.29 14.52
C ASN A 9 25.47 -34.35 13.68
N LYS A 10 25.39 -34.76 12.41
CA LYS A 10 26.51 -34.74 11.45
C LYS A 10 26.97 -33.30 11.19
N THR A 11 26.03 -32.39 10.95
CA THR A 11 26.33 -30.97 10.71
C THR A 11 26.98 -30.30 11.93
N VAL A 12 26.56 -30.65 13.15
CA VAL A 12 27.15 -30.11 14.40
C VAL A 12 28.65 -30.42 14.52
N LYS A 13 29.13 -31.50 13.89
CA LYS A 13 30.57 -31.84 13.88
C LYS A 13 31.41 -30.88 13.02
N THR A 14 30.85 -30.38 11.92
CA THR A 14 31.57 -29.52 10.95
C THR A 14 31.40 -28.03 11.19
N ILE A 15 30.40 -27.63 11.99
CA ILE A 15 30.07 -26.21 12.17
C ILE A 15 30.98 -25.49 13.19
N PRO A 16 31.44 -24.26 12.88
CA PRO A 16 32.29 -23.50 13.79
C PRO A 16 31.53 -22.94 15.00
N ASN A 17 32.29 -22.68 16.07
CA ASN A 17 31.81 -21.96 17.27
C ASN A 17 31.83 -20.43 17.06
N LYS A 18 31.32 -19.96 15.92
CA LYS A 18 31.27 -18.52 15.56
C LYS A 18 29.82 -18.03 15.42
N PRO A 19 29.58 -16.71 15.50
CA PRO A 19 28.29 -16.14 15.13
C PRO A 19 28.05 -16.29 13.63
N GLY A 20 26.78 -16.34 13.24
CA GLY A 20 26.40 -16.42 11.84
C GLY A 20 24.94 -16.75 11.61
N VAL A 21 24.62 -17.00 10.35
CA VAL A 21 23.28 -17.38 9.89
C VAL A 21 23.31 -18.81 9.38
N TYR A 22 22.29 -19.58 9.72
CA TYR A 22 22.06 -20.93 9.19
C TYR A 22 20.76 -20.99 8.39
N ARG A 23 20.74 -21.87 7.40
CA ARG A 23 19.63 -22.12 6.48
C ARG A 23 19.31 -23.60 6.54
N MET A 24 18.05 -23.94 6.77
CA MET A 24 17.54 -25.31 6.78
C MET A 24 16.80 -25.56 5.48
N LEU A 25 17.13 -26.66 4.81
CA LEU A 25 16.55 -27.04 3.52
C LEU A 25 15.80 -28.36 3.63
N ASP A 26 14.76 -28.52 2.82
CA ASP A 26 13.99 -29.75 2.70
C ASP A 26 14.55 -30.71 1.63
N GLU A 27 13.79 -31.77 1.32
CA GLU A 27 14.16 -32.80 0.34
C GLU A 27 14.29 -32.29 -1.10
N ASN A 28 13.63 -31.19 -1.43
CA ASN A 28 13.71 -30.57 -2.75
C ASN A 28 14.82 -29.51 -2.82
N GLY A 29 15.56 -29.31 -1.72
CA GLY A 29 16.54 -28.23 -1.60
C GLY A 29 15.90 -26.85 -1.40
N GLU A 30 14.63 -26.76 -1.02
CA GLU A 30 13.98 -25.49 -0.74
C GLU A 30 14.32 -25.01 0.68
N ILE A 31 14.64 -23.72 0.82
CA ILE A 31 14.92 -23.13 2.14
C ILE A 31 13.61 -23.00 2.92
N ILE A 32 13.45 -23.83 3.96
CA ILE A 32 12.27 -23.85 4.81
C ILE A 32 12.39 -22.92 6.02
N TYR A 33 13.62 -22.66 6.49
CA TYR A 33 13.88 -21.78 7.63
C TYR A 33 15.27 -21.15 7.58
N ILE A 34 15.37 -19.91 8.03
CA ILE A 34 16.60 -19.15 8.20
C ILE A 34 16.66 -18.64 9.63
N GLY A 35 17.79 -18.80 10.31
CA GLY A 35 17.97 -18.30 11.67
C GLY A 35 19.36 -17.74 11.90
N LYS A 36 19.47 -16.72 12.76
CA LYS A 36 20.76 -16.26 13.30
C LYS A 36 21.16 -17.00 14.57
N ALA A 37 22.46 -17.02 14.87
CA ALA A 37 22.99 -17.52 16.13
C ALA A 37 24.25 -16.76 16.56
N LYS A 38 24.38 -16.48 17.86
CA LYS A 38 25.67 -16.08 18.47
C LYS A 38 26.72 -17.18 18.41
N ASN A 39 26.28 -18.44 18.50
CA ASN A 39 27.11 -19.62 18.31
C ASN A 39 26.33 -20.66 17.49
N LEU A 40 26.73 -20.85 16.24
CA LEU A 40 26.08 -21.75 15.29
C LEU A 40 25.98 -23.19 15.82
N LYS A 41 27.09 -23.72 16.39
CA LYS A 41 27.16 -25.08 16.90
C LYS A 41 26.16 -25.35 18.02
N LYS A 42 26.12 -24.48 19.03
CA LYS A 42 25.16 -24.57 20.15
C LYS A 42 23.72 -24.43 19.66
N ARG A 43 23.46 -23.51 18.74
CA ARG A 43 22.11 -23.27 18.21
C ARG A 43 21.59 -24.46 17.42
N ILE A 44 22.38 -25.03 16.51
CA ILE A 44 21.94 -26.17 15.71
C ILE A 44 21.75 -27.43 16.57
N LYS A 45 22.65 -27.65 17.54
CA LYS A 45 22.49 -28.74 18.53
C LYS A 45 21.17 -28.64 19.32
N SER A 46 20.58 -27.45 19.47
CA SER A 46 19.30 -27.32 20.19
C SER A 46 18.12 -27.97 19.45
N TYR A 47 18.19 -28.10 18.12
CA TYR A 47 17.13 -28.72 17.31
C TYR A 47 17.15 -30.25 17.36
N SER A 48 18.24 -30.90 17.79
CA SER A 48 18.28 -32.36 17.95
C SER A 48 17.77 -32.86 19.31
N ARG A 49 17.35 -31.95 20.20
CA ARG A 49 16.80 -32.31 21.52
C ARG A 49 15.45 -33.03 21.38
N LYS A 50 15.23 -34.05 22.22
CA LYS A 50 13.99 -34.87 22.19
C LYS A 50 12.74 -34.07 22.58
N ASN A 51 12.86 -33.06 23.45
CA ASN A 51 11.74 -32.25 23.96
C ASN A 51 11.76 -30.84 23.35
N LEU A 52 11.26 -30.72 22.11
CA LEU A 52 10.91 -29.42 21.54
C LEU A 52 9.46 -29.10 21.93
N GLU A 53 9.27 -28.13 22.83
CA GLU A 53 7.93 -27.74 23.35
C GLU A 53 7.02 -27.18 22.24
N ASN A 54 7.60 -26.53 21.23
CA ASN A 54 6.85 -25.92 20.15
C ASN A 54 6.59 -26.91 19.00
N LYS A 55 5.33 -27.34 18.85
CA LYS A 55 4.87 -28.24 17.76
C LYS A 55 5.27 -27.75 16.36
N ARG A 56 5.32 -26.43 16.13
CA ARG A 56 5.76 -25.86 14.85
C ARG A 56 7.23 -26.15 14.57
N ILE A 57 8.08 -25.93 15.57
CA ILE A 57 9.53 -26.16 15.46
C ILE A 57 9.81 -27.65 15.29
N LYS A 58 9.06 -28.51 15.99
CA LYS A 58 9.16 -29.97 15.83
C LYS A 58 8.86 -30.41 14.39
N ARG A 59 7.72 -29.98 13.83
CA ARG A 59 7.36 -30.27 12.43
C ARG A 59 8.39 -29.75 11.43
N MET A 60 8.90 -28.55 11.65
CA MET A 60 9.97 -27.97 10.81
C MET A 60 11.23 -28.83 10.86
N ALA A 61 11.64 -29.27 12.06
CA ALA A 61 12.85 -30.06 12.25
C ALA A 61 12.78 -31.42 11.55
N GLU A 62 11.60 -32.04 11.45
CA GLU A 62 11.38 -33.32 10.76
C GLU A 62 11.57 -33.22 9.23
N LEU A 63 11.34 -32.04 8.66
CA LEU A 63 11.48 -31.79 7.21
C LEU A 63 12.94 -31.54 6.77
N ILE A 64 13.87 -31.34 7.72
CA ILE A 64 15.25 -30.97 7.40
C ILE A 64 15.95 -32.13 6.66
N ARG A 65 16.59 -31.79 5.53
CA ARG A 65 17.46 -32.70 4.75
C ARG A 65 18.88 -32.17 4.57
N SER A 66 19.08 -30.86 4.63
CA SER A 66 20.42 -30.28 4.69
C SER A 66 20.42 -28.96 5.46
N ILE A 67 21.60 -28.56 5.93
CA ILE A 67 21.80 -27.30 6.65
C ILE A 67 23.03 -26.61 6.09
N GLU A 68 22.86 -25.37 5.66
CA GLU A 68 23.94 -24.49 5.22
C GLU A 68 24.17 -23.38 6.25
N PHE A 69 25.37 -22.80 6.30
CA PHE A 69 25.68 -21.70 7.20
C PHE A 69 26.65 -20.69 6.59
N THR A 70 26.59 -19.47 7.10
CA THR A 70 27.49 -18.38 6.77
C THR A 70 27.93 -17.74 8.08
N THR A 71 29.23 -17.76 8.38
CA THR A 71 29.77 -17.10 9.57
C THR A 71 29.84 -15.59 9.38
N THR A 72 29.66 -14.85 10.46
CA THR A 72 29.81 -13.39 10.50
C THR A 72 30.83 -13.00 11.56
N GLU A 73 31.27 -11.74 11.54
CA GLU A 73 32.22 -11.20 12.53
C GLU A 73 31.58 -11.07 13.91
N ASN A 74 30.32 -10.62 13.96
CA ASN A 74 29.55 -10.40 15.17
C ASN A 74 28.08 -10.80 15.00
N GLU A 75 27.33 -10.74 16.10
CA GLU A 75 25.91 -11.12 16.13
C GLU A 75 25.03 -10.08 15.43
N GLU A 76 25.40 -8.79 15.44
CA GLU A 76 24.69 -7.73 14.73
C GLU A 76 24.69 -7.97 13.22
N SER A 77 25.85 -8.34 12.67
CA SER A 77 26.01 -8.69 11.25
C SER A 77 25.23 -9.96 10.90
N ALA A 78 25.17 -10.93 11.81
CA ALA A 78 24.32 -12.11 11.64
C ALA A 78 22.84 -11.74 11.55
N LEU A 79 22.36 -10.82 12.40
CA LEU A 79 20.98 -10.32 12.36
C LEU A 79 20.68 -9.60 11.04
N LEU A 80 21.55 -8.71 10.57
CA LEU A 80 21.35 -8.01 9.30
C LEU A 80 21.35 -8.99 8.11
N LEU A 81 22.25 -9.98 8.11
CA LEU A 81 22.31 -11.01 7.08
C LEU A 81 21.06 -11.90 7.09
N GLU A 82 20.60 -12.35 8.26
CA GLU A 82 19.36 -13.13 8.42
C GLU A 82 18.17 -12.40 7.81
N VAL A 83 18.02 -11.12 8.15
CA VAL A 83 16.91 -10.29 7.64
C VAL A 83 16.96 -10.17 6.12
N ASN A 84 18.14 -10.03 5.53
CA ASN A 84 18.32 -10.00 4.07
C ASN A 84 17.94 -11.34 3.42
N LEU A 85 18.37 -12.46 4.00
CA LEU A 85 18.09 -13.78 3.47
C LEU A 85 16.60 -14.15 3.63
N ILE A 86 15.95 -13.80 4.74
CA ILE A 86 14.49 -13.97 4.92
C ILE A 86 13.73 -13.17 3.86
N LYS A 87 14.15 -11.94 3.56
CA LYS A 87 13.53 -11.12 2.52
C LYS A 87 13.70 -11.72 1.12
N ALA A 88 14.88 -12.29 0.83
CA ALA A 88 15.21 -12.89 -0.45
C ALA A 88 14.45 -14.20 -0.69
N HIS A 89 14.46 -15.11 0.29
CA HIS A 89 13.96 -16.48 0.14
C HIS A 89 12.53 -16.70 0.66
N LYS A 90 12.04 -15.82 1.54
CA LYS A 90 10.71 -15.91 2.19
C LYS A 90 10.36 -17.31 2.70
N PRO A 91 11.20 -17.92 3.55
CA PRO A 91 11.02 -19.30 3.97
C PRO A 91 9.70 -19.50 4.72
N LYS A 92 9.06 -20.66 4.50
CA LYS A 92 7.74 -20.99 5.05
C LYS A 92 7.65 -20.88 6.57
N TYR A 93 8.70 -21.26 7.30
CA TYR A 93 8.67 -21.28 8.76
C TYR A 93 9.16 -19.98 9.41
N ASN A 94 9.66 -19.01 8.65
CA ASN A 94 10.01 -17.68 9.18
C ASN A 94 8.78 -16.78 9.37
N ILE A 95 8.88 -15.81 10.28
CA ILE A 95 7.89 -14.73 10.38
C ILE A 95 8.15 -13.78 9.21
N LEU A 96 7.17 -13.64 8.31
CA LEU A 96 7.32 -12.86 7.09
C LEU A 96 6.54 -11.55 7.16
N MET A 97 7.23 -10.44 6.94
CA MET A 97 6.61 -9.15 6.61
C MET A 97 6.12 -9.16 5.15
N ARG A 98 4.86 -9.53 4.92
CA ARG A 98 4.30 -9.66 3.56
C ARG A 98 4.00 -8.32 2.84
N ASP A 99 3.84 -7.22 3.58
CA ASP A 99 3.64 -5.89 2.99
C ASP A 99 4.95 -5.09 3.02
N ASP A 100 5.79 -5.30 2.01
CA ASP A 100 7.09 -4.65 1.86
C ASP A 100 7.02 -3.29 1.14
N LYS A 101 5.82 -2.79 0.84
CA LYS A 101 5.64 -1.57 0.04
C LYS A 101 6.43 -0.41 0.62
N THR A 102 7.21 0.24 -0.23
CA THR A 102 7.99 1.42 0.14
C THR A 102 7.04 2.53 0.58
N PHE A 103 7.27 3.08 1.76
CA PHE A 103 6.51 4.22 2.24
C PHE A 103 6.77 5.45 1.37
N PRO A 104 5.75 6.27 1.09
CA PRO A 104 5.93 7.52 0.39
C PRO A 104 6.64 8.56 1.26
N TYR A 105 7.46 9.37 0.61
CA TYR A 105 8.18 10.51 1.16
C TYR A 105 7.84 11.77 0.35
N ILE A 106 8.09 12.92 0.95
CA ILE A 106 8.23 14.18 0.21
C ILE A 106 9.71 14.38 -0.07
N PHE A 107 10.07 14.61 -1.32
CA PHE A 107 11.43 14.81 -1.79
C PHE A 107 11.60 16.24 -2.30
N ILE A 108 12.73 16.85 -1.94
CA ILE A 108 13.18 18.15 -2.45
C ILE A 108 14.57 17.94 -3.02
N SER A 109 14.73 18.14 -4.33
CA SER A 109 16.05 18.05 -4.99
C SER A 109 16.97 19.19 -4.55
N ASN A 110 18.29 18.94 -4.57
CA ASN A 110 19.31 19.97 -4.43
C ASN A 110 19.92 20.37 -5.79
N GLU A 111 19.49 19.76 -6.90
CA GLU A 111 20.17 19.86 -8.21
C GLU A 111 19.66 21.01 -9.09
N HIS A 112 18.58 21.70 -8.68
CA HIS A 112 17.91 22.70 -9.50
C HIS A 112 17.71 23.99 -8.69
N ASP A 113 17.95 25.15 -9.31
CA ASP A 113 17.84 26.47 -8.66
C ASP A 113 16.44 26.72 -8.08
N PHE A 114 15.43 26.29 -8.82
CA PHE A 114 14.03 26.29 -8.38
C PHE A 114 13.56 24.88 -8.00
N PRO A 115 13.93 24.25 -6.86
CA PRO A 115 13.54 22.87 -6.60
C PRO A 115 12.02 22.74 -6.35
N ARG A 116 11.41 21.66 -6.85
CA ARG A 116 9.98 21.37 -6.60
C ARG A 116 9.81 20.33 -5.49
N LEU A 117 8.64 20.33 -4.86
CA LEU A 117 8.25 19.29 -3.92
C LEU A 117 7.68 18.09 -4.68
N GLU A 118 8.29 16.92 -4.53
CA GLU A 118 7.88 15.70 -5.21
C GLU A 118 7.45 14.63 -4.23
N LYS A 119 6.47 13.81 -4.62
CA LYS A 119 6.24 12.54 -3.94
C LYS A 119 7.27 11.53 -4.42
N HIS A 120 8.03 10.96 -3.49
CA HIS A 120 8.99 9.90 -3.77
C HIS A 120 8.54 8.57 -3.17
N ARG A 121 8.75 7.48 -3.89
CA ARG A 121 8.63 6.10 -3.43
C ARG A 121 9.81 5.31 -3.97
N GLY A 122 10.40 4.43 -3.17
CA GLY A 122 11.53 3.62 -3.57
C GLY A 122 12.84 4.02 -2.89
N ALA A 123 13.95 3.51 -3.43
CA ALA A 123 15.29 3.76 -2.93
C ALA A 123 15.63 5.26 -2.96
N ARG A 124 16.36 5.73 -1.95
CA ARG A 124 16.78 7.14 -1.81
C ARG A 124 18.10 7.38 -2.53
N LYS A 125 18.11 7.21 -3.86
CA LYS A 125 19.32 7.35 -4.68
C LYS A 125 19.58 8.78 -5.17
N ARG A 126 18.54 9.63 -5.23
CA ARG A 126 18.67 11.01 -5.74
C ARG A 126 19.18 11.93 -4.63
N PRO A 127 20.17 12.79 -4.89
CA PRO A 127 20.66 13.72 -3.89
C PRO A 127 19.59 14.76 -3.56
N GLY A 128 19.32 14.95 -2.28
CA GLY A 128 18.31 15.89 -1.81
C GLY A 128 17.76 15.53 -0.45
N HIS A 129 16.67 16.19 -0.09
CA HIS A 129 16.05 16.06 1.22
C HIS A 129 14.80 15.17 1.14
N TYR A 130 14.73 14.15 1.99
CA TYR A 130 13.62 13.21 2.07
C TYR A 130 12.88 13.35 3.41
N TYR A 131 11.62 13.74 3.36
CA TYR A 131 10.76 13.96 4.52
C TYR A 131 9.69 12.88 4.62
N GLY A 132 9.62 12.21 5.78
CA GLY A 132 8.75 11.06 6.03
C GLY A 132 9.40 10.03 6.95
N PRO A 133 8.97 8.75 6.90
CA PRO A 133 7.93 8.18 6.01
C PRO A 133 6.52 8.64 6.38
N PHE A 134 5.65 8.71 5.37
CA PHE A 134 4.21 8.85 5.58
C PHE A 134 3.52 7.50 5.47
N ALA A 135 2.48 7.27 6.27
CA ALA A 135 1.78 5.98 6.26
C ALA A 135 1.12 5.63 4.92
N ASN A 136 0.62 6.63 4.18
CA ASN A 136 -0.03 6.43 2.90
C ASN A 136 0.18 7.63 1.94
N ALA A 137 -0.04 7.41 0.64
CA ALA A 137 0.17 8.46 -0.37
C ALA A 137 -0.88 9.58 -0.30
N GLY A 138 -2.05 9.32 0.28
CA GLY A 138 -3.07 10.35 0.47
C GLY A 138 -2.57 11.44 1.42
N ALA A 139 -1.96 11.04 2.54
CA ALA A 139 -1.32 11.96 3.47
C ALA A 139 -0.24 12.81 2.78
N VAL A 140 0.64 12.19 1.99
CA VAL A 140 1.67 12.93 1.22
C VAL A 140 1.06 13.93 0.26
N ASN A 141 0.08 13.51 -0.54
CA ASN A 141 -0.55 14.41 -1.51
C ASN A 141 -1.22 15.62 -0.83
N ARG A 142 -1.88 15.41 0.32
CA ARG A 142 -2.47 16.52 1.10
C ARG A 142 -1.41 17.48 1.62
N THR A 143 -0.33 16.96 2.20
CA THR A 143 0.78 17.80 2.69
C THR A 143 1.46 18.56 1.57
N LEU A 144 1.69 17.92 0.41
CA LEU A 144 2.25 18.57 -0.78
C LEU A 144 1.35 19.71 -1.27
N ASP A 145 0.06 19.44 -1.44
CA ASP A 145 -0.91 20.44 -1.93
C ASP A 145 -0.95 21.68 -1.04
N ILE A 146 -0.97 21.50 0.29
CA ILE A 146 -1.00 22.64 1.20
C ILE A 146 0.33 23.41 1.16
N LEU A 147 1.48 22.74 1.19
CA LEU A 147 2.79 23.40 1.14
C LEU A 147 3.01 24.14 -0.19
N GLN A 148 2.69 23.50 -1.31
CA GLN A 148 2.80 24.11 -2.64
C GLN A 148 1.93 25.35 -2.76
N LYS A 149 0.68 25.32 -2.26
CA LYS A 149 -0.21 26.50 -2.24
C LYS A 149 0.29 27.60 -1.31
N THR A 150 0.70 27.23 -0.09
CA THR A 150 1.12 28.20 0.94
C THR A 150 2.39 28.94 0.53
N PHE A 151 3.35 28.23 -0.06
CA PHE A 151 4.64 28.79 -0.47
C PHE A 151 4.70 29.11 -1.96
N GLN A 152 3.59 28.93 -2.70
CA GLN A 152 3.52 29.13 -4.15
C GLN A 152 4.68 28.46 -4.91
N LEU A 153 5.06 27.26 -4.47
CA LEU A 153 6.13 26.50 -5.10
C LEU A 153 5.63 25.86 -6.39
N ARG A 154 6.53 25.74 -7.36
CA ARG A 154 6.16 25.18 -8.66
C ARG A 154 5.76 23.71 -8.56
N THR A 155 4.90 23.29 -9.48
CA THR A 155 4.50 21.89 -9.69
C THR A 155 4.97 21.33 -11.04
N CYS A 156 5.30 22.22 -11.99
CA CYS A 156 5.84 21.86 -13.30
C CYS A 156 7.20 21.16 -13.20
N SER A 157 7.54 20.41 -14.24
CA SER A 157 8.81 19.70 -14.41
C SER A 157 9.98 20.65 -14.64
N ASP A 158 11.19 20.16 -14.41
CA ASP A 158 12.43 20.93 -14.61
C ASP A 158 12.60 21.34 -16.07
N LYS A 159 12.15 20.50 -17.01
CA LYS A 159 12.14 20.82 -18.44
C LYS A 159 11.27 22.04 -18.75
N GLU A 160 10.08 22.13 -18.14
CA GLU A 160 9.17 23.27 -18.33
C GLU A 160 9.72 24.57 -17.73
N VAL A 161 10.53 24.50 -16.67
CA VAL A 161 11.21 25.69 -16.11
C VAL A 161 12.35 26.13 -17.01
N LYS A 162 13.19 25.18 -17.44
CA LYS A 162 14.33 25.47 -18.34
C LYS A 162 13.91 26.00 -19.70
N ALA A 163 12.74 25.61 -20.20
CA ALA A 163 12.19 26.11 -21.45
C ALA A 163 11.89 27.63 -21.42
N GLY A 164 11.88 28.29 -20.26
CA GLY A 164 11.81 29.75 -20.18
C GLY A 164 10.50 30.35 -20.71
N ASN A 165 9.40 29.59 -20.67
CA ASN A 165 8.12 30.02 -21.22
C ASN A 165 7.45 31.12 -20.38
N LYS A 166 6.48 31.83 -21.00
CA LYS A 166 5.58 32.77 -20.31
C LYS A 166 4.95 32.14 -19.05
N PRO A 167 4.62 32.94 -18.02
CA PRO A 167 3.97 32.46 -16.82
C PRO A 167 2.72 31.63 -17.14
N CYS A 168 2.63 30.44 -16.56
CA CYS A 168 1.52 29.54 -16.82
C CYS A 168 0.28 29.94 -16.00
N PHE A 169 -0.85 29.29 -16.28
CA PHE A 169 -2.10 29.50 -15.56
C PHE A 169 -1.97 29.41 -14.02
N ASN A 170 -1.09 28.54 -13.50
CA ASN A 170 -0.87 28.44 -12.06
C ASN A 170 -0.26 29.71 -11.44
N TYR A 171 0.55 30.45 -12.20
CA TYR A 171 1.06 31.75 -11.75
C TYR A 171 -0.09 32.77 -11.65
N HIS A 172 -0.92 32.86 -12.70
CA HIS A 172 -2.07 33.77 -12.72
C HIS A 172 -3.12 33.44 -11.65
N LEU A 173 -3.22 32.18 -11.24
CA LEU A 173 -4.04 31.73 -10.10
C LEU A 173 -3.38 31.96 -8.73
N LYS A 174 -2.22 32.64 -8.64
CA LYS A 174 -1.44 32.82 -7.41
C LYS A 174 -1.09 31.49 -6.70
N ARG A 175 -0.90 30.41 -7.46
CA ARG A 175 -0.49 29.07 -6.98
C ARG A 175 0.99 28.77 -7.21
N CYS A 176 1.67 29.62 -7.97
CA CYS A 176 3.09 29.50 -8.30
C CYS A 176 3.69 30.90 -8.39
N CYS A 177 4.92 31.09 -7.92
CA CYS A 177 5.69 32.33 -8.07
C CYS A 177 6.27 32.53 -9.49
N GLY A 178 6.05 31.59 -10.41
CA GLY A 178 6.34 31.76 -11.84
C GLY A 178 7.83 31.75 -12.23
N PRO A 179 8.65 30.80 -11.75
CA PRO A 179 10.08 30.75 -12.10
C PRO A 179 10.33 30.52 -13.60
N CYS A 180 9.41 29.85 -14.32
CA CYS A 180 9.51 29.65 -15.78
C CYS A 180 9.55 30.96 -16.56
N GLY A 181 8.84 31.99 -16.08
CA GLY A 181 8.73 33.30 -16.74
C GLY A 181 9.52 34.39 -16.03
N SER A 182 10.56 34.01 -15.28
CA SER A 182 11.45 34.91 -14.54
C SER A 182 10.73 35.89 -13.60
N LYS A 183 9.62 35.46 -12.99
CA LYS A 183 8.81 36.28 -12.07
C LYS A 183 9.29 36.24 -10.61
N ILE A 184 10.32 35.45 -10.32
CA ILE A 184 10.95 35.35 -9.00
C ILE A 184 12.46 35.12 -9.19
N SER A 185 13.27 35.72 -8.33
CA SER A 185 14.72 35.48 -8.30
C SER A 185 15.04 34.06 -7.78
N LYS A 186 16.27 33.60 -8.01
CA LYS A 186 16.72 32.30 -7.50
C LYS A 186 16.82 32.35 -5.97
N GLU A 187 17.24 33.49 -5.44
CA GLU A 187 17.48 33.79 -4.04
C GLU A 187 16.16 33.76 -3.26
N ASP A 188 15.12 34.46 -3.75
CA ASP A 188 13.80 34.50 -3.12
C ASP A 188 13.13 33.12 -3.14
N TYR A 189 13.25 32.39 -4.26
CA TYR A 189 12.71 31.04 -4.33
C TYR A 189 13.42 30.10 -3.35
N LYS A 190 14.74 30.26 -3.17
CA LYS A 190 15.53 29.49 -2.21
C LYS A 190 15.09 29.79 -0.78
N GLU A 191 14.70 31.03 -0.45
CA GLU A 191 14.11 31.38 0.86
C GLU A 191 12.80 30.60 1.10
N LEU A 192 11.89 30.59 0.12
CA LEU A 192 10.62 29.84 0.21
C LEU A 192 10.85 28.33 0.43
N VAL A 193 11.83 27.76 -0.28
CA VAL A 193 12.20 26.35 -0.12
C VAL A 193 12.80 26.11 1.27
N ASN A 194 13.65 27.01 1.76
CA ASN A 194 14.25 26.90 3.09
C ASN A 194 13.19 26.99 4.20
N ASP A 195 12.16 27.81 4.05
CA ASP A 195 11.03 27.85 4.97
C ASP A 195 10.26 26.52 4.98
N VAL A 196 10.03 25.91 3.81
CA VAL A 196 9.46 24.56 3.76
C VAL A 196 10.36 23.53 4.47
N LYS A 197 11.68 23.59 4.26
CA LYS A 197 12.64 22.71 4.95
C LYS A 197 12.58 22.90 6.47
N LYS A 198 12.44 24.13 6.97
CA LYS A 198 12.27 24.47 8.40
C LYS A 198 10.96 23.92 8.97
N ILE A 199 9.84 23.98 8.22
CA ILE A 199 8.57 23.34 8.64
C ILE A 199 8.76 21.85 8.89
N PHE A 200 9.47 21.17 8.00
CA PHE A 200 9.73 19.75 8.17
C PHE A 200 10.69 19.43 9.31
N LYS A 201 11.49 20.39 9.78
CA LYS A 201 12.31 20.27 11.00
C LYS A 201 11.54 20.57 12.30
N GLY A 202 10.31 21.08 12.19
CA GLY A 202 9.44 21.37 13.33
C GLY A 202 9.32 22.86 13.70
N ASP A 203 9.96 23.76 12.93
CA ASP A 203 10.03 25.19 13.26
C ASP A 203 8.82 26.00 12.77
N SER A 204 7.63 25.40 12.74
CA SER A 204 6.42 26.08 12.23
C SER A 204 6.03 27.33 13.03
N LYS A 205 6.39 27.40 14.33
CA LYS A 205 6.08 28.57 15.17
C LYS A 205 6.86 29.80 14.73
N GLN A 206 8.15 29.65 14.42
CA GLN A 206 9.00 30.74 13.95
C GLN A 206 8.51 31.28 12.60
N ILE A 207 8.12 30.40 11.67
CA ILE A 207 7.61 30.82 10.36
C ILE A 207 6.27 31.54 10.48
N LYS A 208 5.37 31.07 11.35
CA LYS A 208 4.11 31.78 11.62
C LYS A 208 4.37 33.16 12.21
N SER A 209 5.32 33.29 13.14
CA SER A 209 5.70 34.58 13.71
C SER A 209 6.34 35.51 12.67
N HIS A 210 7.19 34.97 11.77
CA HIS A 210 7.76 35.72 10.65
C HIS A 210 6.68 36.27 9.72
N PHE A 211 5.70 35.44 9.33
CA PHE A 211 4.57 35.91 8.52
C PHE A 211 3.66 36.87 9.27
N ALA A 212 3.50 36.72 10.58
CA ALA A 212 2.72 37.67 11.38
C ALA A 212 3.38 39.06 11.39
N LYS A 213 4.70 39.14 11.60
CA LYS A 213 5.44 40.40 11.49
C LYS A 213 5.33 41.03 10.10
N LYS A 214 5.49 40.24 9.03
CA LYS A 214 5.32 40.73 7.66
C LYS A 214 3.89 41.20 7.38
N MET A 215 2.89 40.55 7.97
CA MET A 215 1.48 40.96 7.89
C MET A 215 1.23 42.29 8.61
N GLU A 216 1.78 42.47 9.81
CA GLU A 216 1.69 43.70 10.60
C GLU A 216 2.32 44.87 9.85
N VAL A 217 3.56 44.71 9.39
CA VAL A 217 4.27 45.74 8.59
C VAL A 217 3.50 46.08 7.31
N ALA A 218 2.93 45.09 6.61
CA ALA A 218 2.11 45.35 5.43
C ALA A 218 0.82 46.11 5.79
N SER A 219 0.19 45.80 6.92
CA SER A 219 -1.01 46.49 7.41
C SER A 219 -0.72 47.93 7.82
N GLU A 220 0.39 48.18 8.53
CA GLU A 220 0.85 49.52 8.93
C GLU A 220 1.11 50.40 7.70
N ASN A 221 1.70 49.82 6.64
CA ASN A 221 1.91 50.49 5.36
C ASN A 221 0.66 50.53 4.46
N GLN A 222 -0.52 50.18 4.98
CA GLN A 222 -1.81 50.16 4.26
C GLN A 222 -1.83 49.25 3.00
N LYS A 223 -0.92 48.26 2.92
CA LYS A 223 -0.85 47.24 1.86
C LYS A 223 -1.75 46.05 2.19
N TYR A 224 -3.06 46.26 2.19
CA TYR A 224 -4.04 45.27 2.66
C TYR A 224 -4.04 43.95 1.88
N GLU A 225 -3.74 43.97 0.57
CA GLU A 225 -3.62 42.73 -0.22
C GLU A 225 -2.45 41.86 0.24
N GLU A 226 -1.32 42.50 0.58
CA GLU A 226 -0.12 41.81 1.05
C GLU A 226 -0.32 41.29 2.50
N ALA A 227 -0.98 42.09 3.35
CA ALA A 227 -1.39 41.65 4.68
C ALA A 227 -2.34 40.43 4.62
N ALA A 228 -3.36 40.48 3.76
CA ALA A 228 -4.27 39.35 3.54
C ALA A 228 -3.53 38.10 3.03
N TYR A 229 -2.54 38.27 2.16
CA TYR A 229 -1.68 37.19 1.68
C TYR A 229 -0.93 36.48 2.82
N TYR A 230 -0.27 37.22 3.71
CA TYR A 230 0.42 36.62 4.87
C TYR A 230 -0.55 35.98 5.87
N ARG A 231 -1.70 36.61 6.14
CA ARG A 231 -2.78 36.05 6.97
C ARG A 231 -3.22 34.67 6.46
N ASP A 232 -3.47 34.56 5.16
CA ASP A 232 -3.94 33.32 4.54
C ASP A 232 -2.87 32.22 4.55
N LYS A 233 -1.58 32.58 4.50
CA LYS A 233 -0.48 31.64 4.76
C LYS A 233 -0.48 31.15 6.21
N ILE A 234 -0.64 32.03 7.19
CA ILE A 234 -0.71 31.65 8.61
C ILE A 234 -1.88 30.68 8.84
N LYS A 235 -3.06 30.98 8.27
CA LYS A 235 -4.25 30.11 8.34
C LYS A 235 -3.98 28.74 7.73
N SER A 236 -3.36 28.70 6.55
CA SER A 236 -3.00 27.46 5.85
C SER A 236 -1.99 26.61 6.64
N LEU A 237 -1.00 27.24 7.26
CA LEU A 237 -0.04 26.57 8.16
C LEU A 237 -0.69 26.07 9.46
N SER A 238 -1.70 26.76 9.97
CA SER A 238 -2.47 26.32 11.13
C SER A 238 -3.33 25.10 10.85
N ASN A 239 -3.91 25.01 9.65
CA ASN A 239 -4.65 23.82 9.22
C ASN A 239 -3.74 22.59 9.08
N LEU A 240 -2.50 22.77 8.62
CA LEU A 240 -1.49 21.71 8.60
C LEU A 240 -1.10 21.19 9.99
N THR A 241 -1.15 22.04 11.02
CA THR A 241 -0.83 21.62 12.39
C THR A 241 -2.01 20.94 13.08
N ASN A 242 -3.24 21.37 12.81
CA ASN A 242 -4.45 20.86 13.46
C ASN A 242 -4.97 19.54 12.86
N SER A 243 -4.58 19.19 11.63
CA SER A 243 -5.01 17.95 10.98
C SER A 243 -4.42 16.65 11.56
N PHE A 244 -3.59 16.74 12.60
CA PHE A 244 -2.93 15.60 13.24
C PHE A 244 -3.35 15.53 14.71
N SER A 245 -4.34 14.67 15.00
CA SER A 245 -5.08 14.63 16.28
C SER A 245 -4.26 14.21 17.51
N ILE A 246 -2.98 13.84 17.35
CA ILE A 246 -2.09 13.43 18.44
C ILE A 246 -0.69 13.96 18.13
N ASN A 247 -0.40 15.18 18.57
CA ASN A 247 0.93 15.77 18.48
C ASN A 247 1.55 15.80 19.88
N PRO A 248 2.32 14.76 20.25
CA PRO A 248 2.99 14.73 21.54
C PRO A 248 3.98 15.88 21.69
N LYS A 249 3.97 16.54 22.85
CA LYS A 249 4.85 17.70 23.15
C LYS A 249 6.31 17.26 23.19
N ASN A 250 6.59 16.06 23.71
CA ASN A 250 7.94 15.56 23.99
C ASN A 250 8.45 14.45 23.05
N LEU A 251 7.73 14.14 21.97
CA LEU A 251 8.16 13.15 20.99
C LEU A 251 8.53 13.83 19.68
N ILE A 252 9.82 14.07 19.45
CA ILE A 252 10.29 14.74 18.23
C ILE A 252 10.22 13.78 17.05
N ASP A 253 11.08 12.76 17.06
CA ASP A 253 11.13 11.71 16.04
C ASP A 253 11.07 10.34 16.69
N ALA A 254 10.00 9.59 16.39
CA ALA A 254 9.88 8.22 16.85
C ALA A 254 8.98 7.38 15.94
N ASP A 255 9.18 6.07 15.97
CA ASP A 255 8.24 5.11 15.43
C ASP A 255 7.66 4.30 16.59
N VAL A 256 6.34 4.13 16.59
CA VAL A 256 5.62 3.38 17.64
C VAL A 256 5.09 2.10 17.04
N PHE A 257 5.52 0.97 17.58
CA PHE A 257 5.05 -0.36 17.23
C PHE A 257 4.14 -0.87 18.34
N SER A 258 2.93 -1.27 17.97
CA SER A 258 2.01 -1.95 18.88
C SER A 258 1.58 -3.26 18.25
N ILE A 259 1.69 -4.36 18.99
CA ILE A 259 1.25 -5.68 18.56
C ILE A 259 0.09 -6.18 19.41
N ILE A 260 -0.84 -6.85 18.76
CA ILE A 260 -1.82 -7.73 19.39
C ILE A 260 -2.01 -8.98 18.54
N LYS A 261 -2.27 -10.12 19.16
CA LYS A 261 -2.57 -11.37 18.46
C LYS A 261 -3.90 -11.98 18.92
N ASN A 262 -4.46 -12.80 18.05
CA ASN A 262 -5.42 -13.84 18.40
C ASN A 262 -4.79 -15.22 18.11
N GLU A 263 -5.59 -16.28 18.01
CA GLU A 263 -5.07 -17.62 17.73
C GLU A 263 -4.46 -17.78 16.34
N LYS A 264 -4.95 -17.05 15.34
CA LYS A 264 -4.59 -17.26 13.92
C LYS A 264 -3.73 -16.16 13.31
N TYR A 265 -3.90 -14.92 13.80
CA TYR A 265 -3.33 -13.72 13.22
C TYR A 265 -2.76 -12.80 14.30
N ALA A 266 -1.67 -12.11 13.97
CA ALA A 266 -1.20 -10.96 14.73
C ALA A 266 -1.29 -9.69 13.89
N CYS A 267 -1.61 -8.58 14.54
CA CYS A 267 -1.62 -7.25 13.95
C CYS A 267 -0.54 -6.40 14.62
N ILE A 268 0.37 -5.86 13.82
CA ILE A 268 1.33 -4.84 14.25
C ILE A 268 0.91 -3.51 13.63
N GLN A 269 0.52 -2.54 14.44
CA GLN A 269 0.39 -1.15 14.00
C GLN A 269 1.73 -0.43 14.13
N VAL A 270 2.08 0.31 13.09
CA VAL A 270 3.23 1.22 13.08
C VAL A 270 2.74 2.65 12.89
N PHE A 271 3.03 3.52 13.86
CA PHE A 271 2.79 4.95 13.76
C PHE A 271 4.10 5.69 13.52
N PHE A 272 4.08 6.70 12.65
CA PHE A 272 5.24 7.49 12.28
C PHE A 272 5.16 8.88 12.88
N PHE A 273 6.06 9.22 13.80
CA PHE A 273 6.17 10.56 14.36
C PHE A 273 7.43 11.24 13.85
N ARG A 274 7.29 12.38 13.17
CA ARG A 274 8.41 13.21 12.72
C ARG A 274 8.17 14.66 13.07
N SER A 275 9.17 15.33 13.63
CA SER A 275 9.09 16.74 14.03
C SER A 275 7.83 17.06 14.84
N ARG A 276 7.53 16.20 15.83
CA ARG A 276 6.34 16.27 16.71
C ARG A 276 4.99 16.07 16.03
N LYS A 277 4.96 15.58 14.79
CA LYS A 277 3.74 15.34 14.01
C LYS A 277 3.55 13.86 13.71
N ASN A 278 2.32 13.38 13.86
CA ASN A 278 1.93 12.04 13.44
C ASN A 278 1.72 11.99 11.91
N LEU A 279 2.62 11.37 11.17
CA LEU A 279 2.53 11.18 9.71
C LEU A 279 1.62 10.00 9.29
N GLY A 280 0.83 9.50 10.24
CA GLY A 280 -0.16 8.44 10.10
C GLY A 280 0.34 7.09 10.60
N ASN A 281 -0.53 6.09 10.45
CA ASN A 281 -0.30 4.72 10.87
C ASN A 281 -0.55 3.70 9.76
N LYS A 282 0.09 2.52 9.88
CA LYS A 282 -0.10 1.39 8.98
C LYS A 282 -0.17 0.07 9.76
N PRO A 283 -1.23 -0.74 9.57
CA PRO A 283 -1.30 -2.10 10.11
C PRO A 283 -0.53 -3.09 9.24
N PHE A 284 0.09 -4.07 9.89
CA PHE A 284 0.74 -5.23 9.30
C PHE A 284 0.17 -6.50 9.91
N PHE A 285 -0.26 -7.43 9.06
CA PHE A 285 -0.87 -8.68 9.51
C PHE A 285 0.10 -9.84 9.32
N ILE A 286 0.41 -10.55 10.39
CA ILE A 286 1.24 -11.75 10.41
C ILE A 286 0.32 -12.96 10.56
N LYS A 287 0.64 -14.02 9.80
CA LYS A 287 -0.12 -15.27 9.72
C LYS A 287 0.70 -16.42 10.27
N ASP A 288 0.03 -17.56 10.41
CA ASP A 288 0.67 -18.81 10.82
C ASP A 288 1.43 -18.62 12.14
N ILE A 289 0.82 -17.91 13.10
CA ILE A 289 1.47 -17.51 14.36
C ILE A 289 1.39 -18.59 15.45
N ASN A 290 0.97 -19.80 15.11
CA ASN A 290 0.84 -20.91 16.07
C ASN A 290 2.16 -21.15 16.80
N GLY A 291 2.09 -21.10 18.13
CA GLY A 291 3.25 -21.26 19.02
C GLY A 291 4.21 -20.07 19.04
N LEU A 292 3.84 -18.91 18.49
CA LEU A 292 4.63 -17.67 18.59
C LEU A 292 4.01 -16.70 19.61
N THR A 293 4.87 -16.06 20.39
CA THR A 293 4.48 -14.95 21.27
C THR A 293 4.52 -13.62 20.53
N GLU A 294 3.84 -12.61 21.05
CA GLU A 294 3.93 -11.23 20.58
C GLU A 294 5.38 -10.72 20.59
N ILE A 295 6.16 -11.18 21.57
CA ILE A 295 7.58 -10.86 21.71
C ILE A 295 8.37 -11.41 20.53
N ASP A 296 8.18 -12.70 20.18
CA ASP A 296 8.86 -13.33 19.04
C ASP A 296 8.53 -12.61 17.72
N ILE A 297 7.26 -12.25 17.54
CA ILE A 297 6.79 -11.57 16.33
C ILE A 297 7.39 -10.17 16.23
N LEU A 298 7.37 -9.37 17.30
CA LEU A 298 7.99 -8.04 17.30
C LEU A 298 9.50 -8.10 17.07
N GLN A 299 10.18 -9.04 17.72
CA GLN A 299 11.63 -9.21 17.61
C GLN A 299 12.06 -9.54 16.19
N SER A 300 11.29 -10.39 15.48
CA SER A 300 11.53 -10.67 14.06
C SER A 300 11.10 -9.53 13.15
N PHE A 301 10.02 -8.81 13.48
CA PHE A 301 9.42 -7.80 12.62
C PHE A 301 10.23 -6.50 12.55
N ILE A 302 10.72 -5.99 13.69
CA ILE A 302 11.38 -4.67 13.75
C ILE A 302 12.62 -4.60 12.84
N PRO A 303 13.56 -5.57 12.87
CA PRO A 303 14.71 -5.56 11.95
C PRO A 303 14.29 -5.67 10.48
N GLN A 304 13.33 -6.56 10.16
CA GLN A 304 12.78 -6.69 8.81
C GLN A 304 12.15 -5.40 8.30
N PHE A 305 11.44 -4.68 9.18
CA PHE A 305 10.81 -3.40 8.87
C PHE A 305 11.82 -2.33 8.44
N TYR A 306 13.02 -2.33 9.04
CA TYR A 306 14.09 -1.37 8.77
C TYR A 306 15.18 -1.84 7.79
N ASN A 307 15.12 -3.06 7.27
CA ASN A 307 16.16 -3.64 6.40
C ASN A 307 16.59 -2.75 5.21
N ASN A 308 15.74 -1.83 4.76
CA ASN A 308 16.06 -0.89 3.66
C ASN A 308 15.54 0.52 3.96
N ARG A 309 15.44 0.88 5.23
CA ARG A 309 14.82 2.12 5.69
C ARG A 309 15.57 2.63 6.91
N PRO A 310 15.87 3.94 6.99
CA PRO A 310 16.46 4.48 8.20
C PRO A 310 15.43 4.44 9.34
N SER A 311 15.87 4.04 10.53
CA SER A 311 15.05 4.13 11.73
C SER A 311 15.20 5.50 12.40
N PRO A 312 14.20 5.97 13.14
CA PRO A 312 14.36 7.14 14.01
C PRO A 312 15.27 6.81 15.19
N LYS A 313 15.69 7.85 15.92
CA LYS A 313 16.50 7.71 17.15
C LYS A 313 15.75 7.00 18.28
N LEU A 314 14.41 7.06 18.29
CA LEU A 314 13.57 6.45 19.31
C LEU A 314 12.53 5.53 18.68
N ILE A 315 12.46 4.30 19.16
CA ILE A 315 11.43 3.32 18.83
C ILE A 315 10.68 2.97 20.11
N LEU A 316 9.35 3.03 20.07
CA LEU A 316 8.49 2.69 21.19
C LEU A 316 7.75 1.39 20.89
N ILE A 317 7.73 0.48 21.87
CA ILE A 317 7.10 -0.85 21.73
C ILE A 317 6.21 -1.16 22.94
N ASN A 318 5.10 -1.89 22.73
CA ASN A 318 4.15 -2.23 23.80
C ASN A 318 4.56 -3.47 24.63
N HIS A 319 5.44 -4.34 24.11
CA HIS A 319 6.01 -5.47 24.85
C HIS A 319 7.53 -5.34 24.93
N LYS A 320 8.14 -5.79 26.03
CA LYS A 320 9.59 -5.85 26.17
C LYS A 320 10.12 -7.03 25.34
N ILE A 321 11.02 -6.76 24.40
CA ILE A 321 11.70 -7.80 23.59
C ILE A 321 12.99 -8.29 24.27
N ASN A 322 13.33 -9.55 24.05
CA ASN A 322 14.48 -10.20 24.70
C ASN A 322 15.80 -9.68 24.11
N GLU A 323 15.91 -9.63 22.79
CA GLU A 323 17.14 -9.20 22.08
C GLU A 323 17.18 -7.69 21.81
N LYS A 324 16.71 -6.90 22.77
CA LYS A 324 16.59 -5.44 22.64
C LYS A 324 17.91 -4.76 22.27
N GLU A 325 18.99 -5.12 22.97
CA GLU A 325 20.31 -4.50 22.80
C GLU A 325 20.91 -4.82 21.44
N LEU A 326 20.82 -6.08 21.01
CA LEU A 326 21.27 -6.53 19.69
C LEU A 326 20.58 -5.75 18.57
N ILE A 327 19.25 -5.63 18.62
CA ILE A 327 18.49 -4.90 17.60
C ILE A 327 18.84 -3.40 17.63
N GLN A 328 19.01 -2.81 18.82
CA GLN A 328 19.46 -1.42 18.93
C GLN A 328 20.83 -1.21 18.30
N ASN A 329 21.80 -2.10 18.55
CA ASN A 329 23.14 -1.99 18.01
C ASN A 329 23.14 -2.15 16.48
N ALA A 330 22.46 -3.18 15.96
CA ALA A 330 22.35 -3.42 14.52
C ALA A 330 21.70 -2.23 13.78
N LEU A 331 20.60 -1.67 14.32
CA LEU A 331 19.97 -0.48 13.75
C LEU A 331 20.85 0.77 13.89
N SER A 332 21.63 0.88 14.97
CA SER A 332 22.53 2.03 15.18
C SER A 332 23.70 2.01 14.19
N GLN A 333 24.28 0.83 13.94
CA GLN A 333 25.31 0.61 12.92
C GLN A 333 24.77 0.94 11.54
N GLN A 334 23.58 0.43 11.18
CA GLN A 334 22.96 0.70 9.89
C GLN A 334 22.69 2.21 9.66
N ASN A 335 22.29 2.96 10.69
CA ASN A 335 21.91 4.37 10.57
C ASN A 335 23.04 5.38 10.88
N LYS A 336 24.22 4.90 11.27
CA LYS A 336 25.33 5.74 11.78
C LYS A 336 24.89 6.71 12.89
N ASN A 337 23.91 6.31 13.70
CA ASN A 337 23.29 7.12 14.75
C ASN A 337 22.75 6.22 15.86
N LYS A 338 22.79 6.68 17.11
CA LYS A 338 22.28 5.91 18.26
C LYS A 338 20.75 5.73 18.17
N VAL A 339 20.30 4.48 18.13
CA VAL A 339 18.90 4.07 18.15
C VAL A 339 18.55 3.50 19.52
N GLN A 340 17.44 3.98 20.10
CA GLN A 340 16.96 3.53 21.40
C GLN A 340 15.57 2.90 21.28
N ILE A 341 15.41 1.69 21.79
CA ILE A 341 14.12 1.02 21.92
C ILE A 341 13.62 1.20 23.36
N LYS A 342 12.37 1.64 23.56
CA LYS A 342 11.77 1.79 24.89
C LYS A 342 10.39 1.13 24.96
N THR A 343 10.11 0.56 26.13
CA THR A 343 8.79 0.04 26.52
C THR A 343 8.27 0.94 27.64
N PRO A 344 7.66 2.10 27.32
CA PRO A 344 7.18 3.04 28.33
C PRO A 344 6.04 2.43 29.15
N ILE A 345 6.10 2.63 30.47
CA ILE A 345 5.12 2.12 31.43
C ILE A 345 4.21 3.25 31.95
N ARG A 346 4.71 4.51 31.96
CA ARG A 346 4.01 5.71 32.44
C ARG A 346 4.26 6.95 31.57
N GLY A 347 3.40 7.96 31.73
CA GLY A 347 3.50 9.27 31.08
C GLY A 347 3.02 9.30 29.62
N GLU A 348 3.19 10.44 28.94
CA GLU A 348 2.72 10.70 27.56
C GLU A 348 3.09 9.59 26.56
N LYS A 349 4.30 9.02 26.67
CA LYS A 349 4.73 7.92 25.79
C LYS A 349 3.92 6.64 25.97
N LYS A 350 3.41 6.38 27.19
CA LYS A 350 2.53 5.24 27.46
C LYS A 350 1.16 5.46 26.83
N GLU A 351 0.60 6.67 26.91
CA GLU A 351 -0.69 7.02 26.29
C GLU A 351 -0.66 6.81 24.77
N ILE A 352 0.43 7.24 24.11
CA ILE A 352 0.63 7.01 22.67
C ILE A 352 0.61 5.51 22.33
N ILE A 353 1.26 4.68 23.16
CA ILE A 353 1.24 3.23 22.98
C ILE A 353 -0.17 2.66 23.21
N SER A 354 -0.88 3.12 24.24
CA SER A 354 -2.26 2.69 24.51
C SER A 354 -3.17 2.98 23.32
N HIS A 355 -3.09 4.18 22.75
CA HIS A 355 -3.84 4.53 21.54
C HIS A 355 -3.43 3.68 20.33
N ALA A 356 -2.14 3.41 20.16
CA ALA A 356 -1.66 2.50 19.11
C ALA A 356 -2.16 1.06 19.32
N LEU A 357 -2.32 0.60 20.55
CA LEU A 357 -2.87 -0.71 20.91
C LEU A 357 -4.37 -0.81 20.61
N GLU A 358 -5.15 0.23 20.89
CA GLU A 358 -6.57 0.28 20.49
C GLU A 358 -6.74 0.20 18.98
N ASN A 359 -5.93 0.95 18.23
CA ASN A 359 -5.89 0.88 16.77
C ASN A 359 -5.47 -0.52 16.26
N SER A 360 -4.63 -1.23 17.02
CA SER A 360 -4.21 -2.59 16.70
C SER A 360 -5.35 -3.59 16.91
N LYS A 361 -6.09 -3.43 18.02
CA LYS A 361 -7.29 -4.23 18.35
C LYS A 361 -8.35 -4.09 17.27
N GLU A 362 -8.71 -2.86 16.91
CA GLU A 362 -9.73 -2.60 15.90
C GLU A 362 -9.32 -3.15 14.52
N ALA A 363 -8.06 -2.91 14.12
CA ALA A 363 -7.53 -3.43 12.87
C ALA A 363 -7.52 -4.98 12.82
N LEU A 364 -7.14 -5.64 13.92
CA LEU A 364 -7.16 -7.11 14.00
C LEU A 364 -8.59 -7.67 13.94
N LYS A 365 -9.54 -7.03 14.64
CA LYS A 365 -10.96 -7.41 14.63
C LYS A 365 -11.51 -7.35 13.20
N LYS A 366 -11.33 -6.20 12.53
CA LYS A 366 -11.75 -5.99 11.15
C LYS A 366 -11.13 -7.00 10.19
N TYR A 367 -9.81 -7.18 10.28
CA TYR A 367 -9.10 -8.15 9.43
C TYR A 367 -9.60 -9.58 9.63
N THR A 368 -9.87 -9.99 10.88
CA THR A 368 -10.39 -11.32 11.18
C THR A 368 -11.79 -11.52 10.59
N GLN A 369 -12.66 -10.51 10.69
CA GLN A 369 -13.99 -10.53 10.08
C GLN A 369 -13.92 -10.63 8.55
N ASP A 370 -13.05 -9.84 7.92
CA ASP A 370 -12.85 -9.87 6.47
C ASP A 370 -12.36 -11.25 5.98
N MET A 371 -11.46 -11.89 6.74
CA MET A 371 -10.95 -13.24 6.43
C MET A 371 -12.02 -14.32 6.58
N LEU A 372 -12.84 -14.24 7.63
CA LEU A 372 -13.97 -15.17 7.84
C LEU A 372 -15.00 -15.04 6.70
N GLY A 373 -15.36 -13.80 6.33
CA GLY A 373 -16.25 -13.54 5.21
C GLY A 373 -15.70 -14.08 3.88
N THR A 374 -14.41 -13.88 3.62
CA THR A 374 -13.74 -14.40 2.42
C THR A 374 -13.77 -15.93 2.40
N SER A 375 -13.43 -16.59 3.50
CA SER A 375 -13.46 -18.06 3.58
C SER A 375 -14.87 -18.63 3.37
N LYS A 376 -15.91 -17.99 3.95
CA LYS A 376 -17.31 -18.36 3.72
C LYS A 376 -17.68 -18.22 2.25
N ASN A 377 -17.30 -17.11 1.62
CA ASN A 377 -17.58 -16.86 0.21
C ASN A 377 -16.92 -17.90 -0.71
N LEU A 378 -15.65 -18.26 -0.47
CA LEU A 378 -14.97 -19.30 -1.25
C LEU A 378 -15.64 -20.67 -1.10
N LYS A 379 -16.11 -21.03 0.09
CA LYS A 379 -16.91 -22.25 0.29
C LYS A 379 -18.25 -22.20 -0.45
N ASN A 380 -18.90 -21.03 -0.51
CA ASN A 380 -20.12 -20.87 -1.27
C ASN A 380 -19.86 -21.05 -2.77
N ILE A 381 -18.76 -20.51 -3.29
CA ILE A 381 -18.33 -20.75 -4.69
C ILE A 381 -18.09 -22.23 -4.95
N GLN A 382 -17.38 -22.93 -4.05
CA GLN A 382 -17.15 -24.37 -4.18
C GLN A 382 -18.47 -25.13 -4.34
N LYS A 383 -19.44 -24.86 -3.45
CA LYS A 383 -20.75 -25.52 -3.47
C LYS A 383 -21.54 -25.17 -4.73
N ALA A 384 -21.61 -23.88 -5.08
CA ALA A 384 -22.38 -23.39 -6.21
C ALA A 384 -21.87 -23.94 -7.55
N LEU A 385 -20.54 -24.05 -7.71
CA LEU A 385 -19.88 -24.55 -8.91
C LEU A 385 -19.57 -26.05 -8.87
N LYS A 386 -19.94 -26.75 -7.77
CA LYS A 386 -19.64 -28.17 -7.54
C LYS A 386 -18.15 -28.52 -7.69
N LEU A 387 -17.26 -27.62 -7.25
CA LEU A 387 -15.81 -27.84 -7.31
C LEU A 387 -15.38 -28.91 -6.29
N LYS A 388 -14.41 -29.74 -6.68
CA LYS A 388 -13.84 -30.79 -5.81
C LYS A 388 -13.29 -30.22 -4.50
N GLU A 389 -12.58 -29.09 -4.58
CA GLU A 389 -11.99 -28.41 -3.43
C GLU A 389 -12.37 -26.93 -3.38
N THR A 390 -12.28 -26.33 -2.19
CA THR A 390 -12.45 -24.88 -2.06
C THR A 390 -11.33 -24.16 -2.83
N PRO A 391 -11.66 -23.24 -3.76
CA PRO A 391 -10.62 -22.57 -4.54
C PRO A 391 -9.79 -21.64 -3.63
N ASN A 392 -8.48 -21.87 -3.57
CA ASN A 392 -7.54 -21.04 -2.82
C ASN A 392 -7.09 -19.81 -3.62
N ARG A 393 -7.12 -19.90 -4.95
CA ARG A 393 -6.80 -18.83 -5.89
C ARG A 393 -7.81 -18.79 -7.05
N ILE A 394 -8.43 -17.63 -7.24
CA ILE A 394 -9.34 -17.32 -8.34
C ILE A 394 -8.71 -16.21 -9.19
N GLU A 395 -8.56 -16.44 -10.49
CA GLU A 395 -8.14 -15.41 -11.46
C GLU A 395 -9.34 -14.96 -12.28
N VAL A 396 -9.56 -13.64 -12.38
CA VAL A 396 -10.69 -13.09 -13.14
C VAL A 396 -10.16 -12.20 -14.26
N PHE A 397 -10.61 -12.47 -15.48
CA PHE A 397 -10.21 -11.79 -16.71
C PHE A 397 -11.35 -10.91 -17.23
N ASP A 398 -11.01 -9.64 -17.53
CA ASP A 398 -11.89 -8.67 -18.17
C ASP A 398 -11.15 -8.10 -19.40
N ASN A 399 -11.84 -8.10 -20.54
CA ASN A 399 -11.43 -7.43 -21.76
C ASN A 399 -12.28 -6.17 -21.96
N SER A 400 -11.78 -5.04 -21.46
CA SER A 400 -12.43 -3.75 -21.69
C SER A 400 -12.12 -3.22 -23.11
N HIS A 401 -13.15 -3.04 -23.92
CA HIS A 401 -13.10 -2.29 -25.18
C HIS A 401 -13.33 -0.79 -24.95
N ILE A 402 -12.55 0.04 -25.60
CA ILE A 402 -12.87 1.45 -25.86
C ILE A 402 -12.66 1.66 -27.35
N GLN A 403 -13.66 2.19 -28.07
CA GLN A 403 -13.49 2.71 -29.42
C GLN A 403 -12.31 3.70 -29.42
N GLY A 404 -11.19 3.33 -30.04
CA GLY A 404 -9.97 4.14 -30.08
C GLY A 404 -8.73 3.42 -29.55
N SER A 405 -8.05 2.71 -30.46
CA SER A 405 -6.59 2.49 -30.55
C SER A 405 -5.77 1.85 -29.42
N PHE A 406 -6.32 1.50 -28.24
CA PHE A 406 -5.54 0.73 -27.24
C PHE A 406 -6.34 -0.33 -26.46
N SER A 407 -6.58 -1.47 -27.09
CA SER A 407 -7.12 -2.67 -26.42
C SER A 407 -6.19 -3.16 -25.32
N THR A 408 -6.71 -3.35 -24.09
CA THR A 408 -5.93 -3.85 -22.95
C THR A 408 -6.73 -4.86 -22.15
N GLY A 409 -6.17 -6.05 -21.92
CA GLY A 409 -6.73 -7.06 -21.03
C GLY A 409 -6.33 -6.82 -19.57
N ALA A 410 -7.23 -7.15 -18.65
CA ALA A 410 -7.00 -7.02 -17.21
C ALA A 410 -7.22 -8.37 -16.51
N MET A 411 -6.32 -8.69 -15.58
CA MET A 411 -6.45 -9.85 -14.71
C MET A 411 -6.34 -9.42 -13.25
N ILE A 412 -7.36 -9.73 -12.46
CA ILE A 412 -7.33 -9.61 -11.00
C ILE A 412 -7.23 -10.99 -10.36
N VAL A 413 -6.72 -11.02 -9.14
CA VAL A 413 -6.51 -12.26 -8.38
C VAL A 413 -7.17 -12.13 -7.03
N ALA A 414 -8.02 -13.09 -6.69
CA ALA A 414 -8.57 -13.28 -5.35
C ALA A 414 -8.02 -14.57 -4.74
N THR A 415 -7.79 -14.56 -3.44
CA THR A 415 -7.27 -15.71 -2.69
C THR A 415 -8.07 -15.89 -1.41
N LYS A 416 -7.73 -16.91 -0.60
CA LYS A 416 -8.20 -17.02 0.80
C LYS A 416 -7.96 -15.77 1.66
N GLU A 417 -7.09 -14.87 1.20
CA GLU A 417 -6.70 -13.62 1.85
C GLU A 417 -7.44 -12.40 1.30
N GLY A 418 -8.41 -12.62 0.40
CA GLY A 418 -9.08 -11.59 -0.37
C GLY A 418 -8.29 -11.22 -1.63
N PHE A 419 -8.46 -9.99 -2.09
CA PHE A 419 -7.86 -9.51 -3.34
C PHE A 419 -6.33 -9.34 -3.24
N SER A 420 -5.59 -10.11 -4.03
CA SER A 420 -4.14 -10.01 -4.16
C SER A 420 -3.73 -8.99 -5.21
N LYS A 421 -3.79 -7.70 -4.85
CA LYS A 421 -3.48 -6.57 -5.75
C LYS A 421 -2.08 -6.62 -6.35
N ASN A 422 -1.11 -7.21 -5.66
CA ASN A 422 0.26 -7.37 -6.16
C ASN A 422 0.33 -8.39 -7.32
N ASN A 423 -0.64 -9.29 -7.41
CA ASN A 423 -0.75 -10.30 -8.46
C ASN A 423 -1.64 -9.85 -9.63
N TYR A 424 -2.18 -8.63 -9.59
CA TYR A 424 -2.94 -8.08 -10.70
C TYR A 424 -2.01 -7.86 -11.90
N ARG A 425 -2.50 -8.11 -13.11
CA ARG A 425 -1.73 -7.97 -14.34
C ARG A 425 -2.51 -7.22 -15.40
N LYS A 426 -1.79 -6.41 -16.15
CA LYS A 426 -2.28 -5.70 -17.34
C LYS A 426 -1.63 -6.34 -18.56
N PHE A 427 -2.41 -6.60 -19.59
CA PHE A 427 -1.95 -7.22 -20.82
C PHE A 427 -2.11 -6.23 -21.96
N ASN A 428 -1.00 -5.67 -22.42
CA ASN A 428 -0.99 -4.94 -23.68
C ASN A 428 -1.15 -5.96 -24.81
N ILE A 429 -2.20 -5.77 -25.61
CA ILE A 429 -2.53 -6.60 -26.77
C ILE A 429 -1.70 -6.10 -27.94
N LYS A 430 -1.08 -7.03 -28.67
CA LYS A 430 -0.13 -6.71 -29.75
C LYS A 430 -0.58 -7.23 -31.11
N GLU A 431 -1.22 -8.41 -31.13
CA GLU A 431 -1.41 -9.19 -32.35
C GLU A 431 -2.87 -9.20 -32.81
N ALA A 432 -3.82 -9.14 -31.86
CA ALA A 432 -5.24 -9.13 -32.20
C ALA A 432 -5.66 -7.82 -32.90
N LYS A 433 -6.54 -7.93 -33.89
CA LYS A 433 -7.17 -6.73 -34.49
C LYS A 433 -7.92 -5.99 -33.37
N THR A 434 -7.76 -4.67 -33.31
CA THR A 434 -8.25 -3.81 -32.21
C THR A 434 -9.76 -3.87 -31.94
N ASN A 435 -10.53 -4.52 -32.80
CA ASN A 435 -11.99 -4.64 -32.74
C ASN A 435 -12.50 -6.08 -32.52
N ASP A 436 -11.63 -7.09 -32.35
CA ASP A 436 -12.04 -8.48 -32.10
C ASP A 436 -11.85 -8.89 -30.63
N ASP A 437 -12.92 -8.77 -29.86
CA ASP A 437 -13.01 -9.17 -28.45
C ASP A 437 -12.59 -10.62 -28.18
N PHE A 438 -12.86 -11.54 -29.11
CA PHE A 438 -12.55 -12.96 -28.96
C PHE A 438 -11.07 -13.23 -29.16
N GLU A 439 -10.49 -12.66 -30.22
CA GLU A 439 -9.06 -12.79 -30.51
C GLU A 439 -8.20 -12.15 -29.40
N MET A 440 -8.65 -11.01 -28.88
CA MET A 440 -8.02 -10.36 -27.71
C MET A 440 -8.05 -11.26 -26.47
N MET A 441 -9.19 -11.88 -26.17
CA MET A 441 -9.33 -12.79 -25.03
C MET A 441 -8.42 -14.00 -25.19
N TYR A 442 -8.36 -14.54 -26.40
CA TYR A 442 -7.46 -15.62 -26.75
C TYR A 442 -5.99 -15.26 -26.50
N GLU A 443 -5.50 -14.11 -26.96
CA GLU A 443 -4.10 -13.68 -26.78
C GLU A 443 -3.75 -13.59 -25.28
N VAL A 444 -4.61 -12.94 -24.49
CA VAL A 444 -4.40 -12.72 -23.05
C VAL A 444 -4.34 -14.06 -22.30
N LEU A 445 -5.32 -14.92 -22.54
CA LEU A 445 -5.41 -16.23 -21.88
C LEU A 445 -4.25 -17.13 -22.31
N TYR A 446 -3.96 -17.21 -23.61
CA TYR A 446 -2.87 -18.04 -24.13
C TYR A 446 -1.52 -17.65 -23.52
N ARG A 447 -1.21 -16.35 -23.43
CA ARG A 447 0.01 -15.86 -22.78
C ARG A 447 0.08 -16.18 -21.29
N ARG A 448 -1.05 -16.14 -20.57
CA ARG A 448 -1.09 -16.58 -19.17
C ARG A 448 -0.86 -18.08 -19.05
N PHE A 449 -1.49 -18.88 -19.90
CA PHE A 449 -1.42 -20.34 -19.88
C PHE A 449 -0.01 -20.84 -20.21
N LEU A 450 0.69 -20.23 -21.16
CA LEU A 450 2.10 -20.55 -21.42
C LEU A 450 2.99 -20.35 -20.18
N ARG A 451 2.70 -19.34 -19.34
CA ARG A 451 3.42 -19.14 -18.07
C ARG A 451 3.05 -20.17 -17.02
N LEU A 452 1.77 -20.56 -16.96
CA LEU A 452 1.30 -21.58 -16.02
C LEU A 452 1.93 -22.95 -16.28
N ARG A 453 2.31 -23.26 -17.52
CA ARG A 453 3.01 -24.51 -17.86
C ARG A 453 4.31 -24.74 -17.08
N ASN A 454 4.97 -23.65 -16.69
CA ASN A 454 6.23 -23.72 -15.94
C ASN A 454 6.02 -23.58 -14.43
N ILE A 455 4.76 -23.59 -13.96
CA ILE A 455 4.40 -23.48 -12.55
C ILE A 455 3.83 -24.83 -12.11
N PRO A 456 4.37 -25.46 -11.06
CA PRO A 456 3.80 -26.69 -10.51
C PRO A 456 2.30 -26.52 -10.18
N SER A 457 1.48 -27.51 -10.53
CA SER A 457 0.02 -27.44 -10.34
C SER A 457 -0.41 -27.33 -8.87
N ASN A 458 0.43 -27.76 -7.94
CA ASN A 458 0.25 -27.65 -6.49
C ASN A 458 0.77 -26.31 -5.92
N SER A 459 1.33 -25.42 -6.74
CA SER A 459 1.83 -24.12 -6.30
C SER A 459 0.70 -23.14 -5.97
N ASP A 460 0.91 -22.30 -4.96
CA ASP A 460 0.02 -21.17 -4.61
C ASP A 460 -0.16 -20.15 -5.77
N GLU A 461 0.69 -20.20 -6.80
CA GLU A 461 0.58 -19.38 -8.00
C GLU A 461 -0.35 -19.97 -9.08
N PHE A 462 -0.64 -21.27 -9.01
CA PHE A 462 -1.53 -21.95 -9.94
C PHE A 462 -3.00 -21.69 -9.56
N PRO A 463 -3.86 -21.23 -10.49
CA PRO A 463 -5.25 -20.93 -10.17
C PRO A 463 -6.07 -22.21 -10.01
N ASN A 464 -6.96 -22.23 -9.02
CA ASN A 464 -7.95 -23.31 -8.86
C ASN A 464 -9.23 -23.02 -9.66
N LEU A 465 -9.49 -21.76 -9.99
CA LEU A 465 -10.64 -21.33 -10.78
C LEU A 465 -10.27 -20.09 -11.61
N ILE A 466 -10.63 -20.10 -12.88
CA ILE A 466 -10.55 -18.95 -13.77
C ILE A 466 -11.97 -18.50 -14.11
N ILE A 467 -12.23 -17.20 -13.95
CA ILE A 467 -13.48 -16.56 -14.33
C ILE A 467 -13.21 -15.63 -15.49
N ILE A 468 -14.00 -15.78 -16.54
CA ILE A 468 -13.96 -14.90 -17.72
C ILE A 468 -15.21 -14.04 -17.70
N ASP A 469 -15.03 -12.72 -17.73
CA ASP A 469 -16.12 -11.78 -17.90
C ASP A 469 -16.57 -11.76 -19.36
N GLY A 470 -17.35 -12.78 -19.74
CA GLY A 470 -17.76 -13.05 -21.10
C GLY A 470 -18.59 -14.33 -21.19
N GLY A 471 -19.48 -14.39 -22.19
CA GLY A 471 -20.36 -15.53 -22.40
C GLY A 471 -19.68 -16.70 -23.10
N LYS A 472 -20.51 -17.53 -23.76
CA LYS A 472 -20.07 -18.76 -24.44
C LYS A 472 -18.94 -18.54 -25.46
N GLY A 473 -18.96 -17.44 -26.20
CA GLY A 473 -17.95 -17.15 -27.22
C GLY A 473 -16.55 -16.94 -26.60
N GLN A 474 -16.47 -16.17 -25.50
CA GLN A 474 -15.22 -15.92 -24.80
C GLN A 474 -14.71 -17.20 -24.13
N LEU A 475 -15.61 -18.00 -23.56
CA LEU A 475 -15.27 -19.30 -22.97
C LEU A 475 -14.75 -20.30 -24.03
N SER A 476 -15.30 -20.27 -25.25
CA SER A 476 -14.79 -21.04 -26.40
C SER A 476 -13.34 -20.65 -26.74
N MET A 477 -13.00 -19.36 -26.69
CA MET A 477 -11.61 -18.92 -26.90
C MET A 477 -10.69 -19.40 -25.79
N ALA A 478 -11.14 -19.40 -24.54
CA ALA A 478 -10.39 -19.98 -23.43
C ALA A 478 -10.09 -21.46 -23.63
N LYS A 479 -11.09 -22.24 -24.09
CA LYS A 479 -10.91 -23.65 -24.44
C LYS A 479 -9.88 -23.86 -25.55
N LYS A 480 -9.92 -23.02 -26.60
CA LYS A 480 -8.90 -23.03 -27.66
C LYS A 480 -7.51 -22.70 -27.13
N ALA A 481 -7.38 -21.68 -26.28
CA ALA A 481 -6.11 -21.27 -25.70
C ALA A 481 -5.52 -22.35 -24.78
N LEU A 482 -6.37 -22.99 -23.96
CA LEU A 482 -6.01 -24.08 -23.06
C LEU A 482 -5.42 -25.27 -23.85
N LYS A 483 -6.12 -25.70 -24.92
CA LYS A 483 -5.66 -26.77 -25.82
C LYS A 483 -4.32 -26.45 -26.47
N LYS A 484 -4.13 -25.21 -26.97
CA LYS A 484 -2.86 -24.80 -27.59
C LYS A 484 -1.72 -24.72 -26.57
N ALA A 485 -2.01 -24.35 -25.32
CA ALA A 485 -1.02 -24.30 -24.26
C ALA A 485 -0.63 -25.69 -23.71
N LYS A 486 -1.36 -26.75 -24.09
CA LYS A 486 -1.21 -28.12 -23.58
C LYS A 486 -1.32 -28.16 -22.04
N LEU A 487 -2.32 -27.46 -21.51
CA LEU A 487 -2.66 -27.51 -20.10
C LEU A 487 -3.95 -28.29 -19.93
N ASP A 488 -3.92 -29.29 -19.07
CA ASP A 488 -5.10 -30.04 -18.65
C ASP A 488 -5.44 -29.65 -17.21
N ASN A 489 -6.67 -29.95 -16.76
CA ASN A 489 -7.11 -29.79 -15.37
C ASN A 489 -7.19 -28.35 -14.84
N LEU A 490 -7.69 -27.41 -15.64
CA LEU A 490 -8.04 -26.05 -15.20
C LEU A 490 -9.56 -25.84 -15.22
N GLU A 491 -10.13 -25.46 -14.07
CA GLU A 491 -11.53 -25.07 -13.98
C GLU A 491 -11.71 -23.64 -14.51
N ILE A 492 -12.48 -23.50 -15.59
CA ILE A 492 -12.74 -22.22 -16.26
C ILE A 492 -14.25 -22.04 -16.41
N ILE A 493 -14.75 -20.87 -15.98
CA ILE A 493 -16.14 -20.47 -16.16
C ILE A 493 -16.23 -19.16 -16.94
N GLY A 494 -17.26 -19.04 -17.77
CA GLY A 494 -17.64 -17.79 -18.44
C GLY A 494 -18.89 -17.22 -17.79
N ILE A 495 -18.96 -15.90 -17.62
CA ILE A 495 -20.12 -15.24 -17.01
C ILE A 495 -20.70 -14.21 -17.99
N SER A 496 -21.98 -14.38 -18.32
CA SER A 496 -22.72 -13.41 -19.14
C SER A 496 -23.85 -12.77 -18.34
N LYS A 497 -24.15 -11.50 -18.65
CA LYS A 497 -25.36 -10.83 -18.18
C LYS A 497 -26.60 -11.55 -18.75
N GLY A 498 -27.66 -11.69 -17.96
CA GLY A 498 -28.95 -12.21 -18.41
C GLY A 498 -29.61 -11.30 -19.46
N ARG A 499 -30.66 -11.80 -20.12
CA ARG A 499 -31.36 -11.08 -21.21
C ARG A 499 -32.00 -9.75 -20.75
N ASN A 500 -32.32 -9.59 -19.47
CA ASN A 500 -32.81 -8.33 -18.89
C ASN A 500 -31.69 -7.63 -18.11
N ARG A 501 -31.35 -6.40 -18.50
CA ARG A 501 -30.24 -5.61 -17.93
C ARG A 501 -30.40 -5.24 -16.44
N ASN A 502 -31.58 -5.42 -15.85
CA ASN A 502 -31.91 -5.02 -14.48
C ASN A 502 -32.20 -6.18 -13.51
N ASP A 503 -32.15 -7.42 -13.96
CA ASP A 503 -32.40 -8.58 -13.10
C ASP A 503 -31.09 -9.32 -12.84
N ASN A 504 -30.75 -9.56 -11.57
CA ASN A 504 -29.59 -10.34 -11.07
C ASN A 504 -29.56 -11.80 -11.56
N ASN A 505 -29.60 -12.02 -12.87
CA ASN A 505 -29.72 -13.29 -13.59
C ASN A 505 -28.42 -13.52 -14.37
N GLU A 506 -27.28 -13.57 -13.67
CA GLU A 506 -26.01 -13.96 -14.29
C GLU A 506 -26.09 -15.43 -14.69
N ILE A 507 -25.68 -15.73 -15.93
CA ILE A 507 -25.58 -17.10 -16.41
C ILE A 507 -24.11 -17.49 -16.39
N ILE A 508 -23.81 -18.53 -15.60
CA ILE A 508 -22.49 -19.13 -15.53
C ILE A 508 -22.44 -20.25 -16.57
N HIS A 509 -21.50 -20.18 -17.50
CA HIS A 509 -21.25 -21.20 -18.52
C HIS A 509 -20.03 -22.02 -18.14
N LEU A 510 -20.16 -23.35 -18.19
CA LEU A 510 -19.08 -24.29 -17.93
C LEU A 510 -18.42 -24.77 -19.24
N LEU A 511 -17.18 -25.26 -19.18
CA LEU A 511 -16.43 -25.74 -20.35
C LEU A 511 -17.07 -26.96 -21.05
N ASN A 512 -17.86 -27.74 -20.32
CA ASN A 512 -18.65 -28.87 -20.83
C ASN A 512 -19.93 -28.43 -21.57
N GLY A 513 -20.26 -27.13 -21.57
CA GLY A 513 -21.44 -26.57 -22.23
C GLY A 513 -22.66 -26.40 -21.31
N GLU A 514 -22.62 -26.94 -20.09
CA GLU A 514 -23.67 -26.76 -19.09
C GLU A 514 -23.75 -25.30 -18.61
N LYS A 515 -24.91 -24.95 -18.05
CA LYS A 515 -25.18 -23.63 -17.49
C LYS A 515 -25.64 -23.75 -16.05
N ILE A 516 -25.13 -22.88 -15.20
CA ILE A 516 -25.57 -22.72 -13.83
C ILE A 516 -26.25 -21.36 -13.71
N ILE A 517 -27.46 -21.36 -13.14
CA ILE A 517 -28.20 -20.15 -12.79
C ILE A 517 -28.35 -20.17 -11.27
N LEU A 518 -27.78 -19.17 -10.60
CA LEU A 518 -27.87 -19.03 -9.16
C LEU A 518 -29.12 -18.26 -8.77
N ARG A 519 -29.65 -18.53 -7.57
CA ARG A 519 -30.78 -17.79 -7.02
C ARG A 519 -30.36 -16.34 -6.75
N ARG A 520 -31.30 -15.39 -6.86
CA ARG A 520 -31.03 -13.95 -6.70
C ARG A 520 -30.41 -13.58 -5.34
N ASN A 521 -30.70 -14.35 -4.29
CA ASN A 521 -30.21 -14.15 -2.93
C ASN A 521 -29.02 -15.07 -2.58
N ASP A 522 -28.45 -15.78 -3.56
CA ASP A 522 -27.35 -16.70 -3.32
C ASP A 522 -26.05 -15.93 -2.98
N PRO A 523 -25.43 -16.18 -1.82
CA PRO A 523 -24.16 -15.56 -1.45
C PRO A 523 -23.02 -15.78 -2.46
N ALA A 524 -23.02 -16.90 -3.20
CA ALA A 524 -22.02 -17.15 -4.24
C ALA A 524 -22.16 -16.17 -5.41
N LEU A 525 -23.40 -15.82 -5.79
CA LEU A 525 -23.69 -14.86 -6.85
C LEU A 525 -23.14 -13.47 -6.50
N PHE A 526 -23.42 -12.97 -5.29
CA PHE A 526 -22.90 -11.67 -4.85
C PHE A 526 -21.37 -11.62 -4.80
N TYR A 527 -20.73 -12.74 -4.44
CA TYR A 527 -19.27 -12.77 -4.45
C TYR A 527 -18.69 -12.81 -5.87
N ILE A 528 -19.30 -13.56 -6.79
CA ILE A 528 -18.95 -13.54 -8.21
C ILE A 528 -19.07 -12.13 -8.80
N GLN A 529 -20.18 -11.44 -8.53
CA GLN A 529 -20.39 -10.05 -8.93
C GLN A 529 -19.28 -9.14 -8.42
N ARG A 530 -18.94 -9.24 -7.13
CA ARG A 530 -17.84 -8.48 -6.53
C ARG A 530 -16.48 -8.75 -7.20
N LEU A 531 -16.22 -10.00 -7.61
CA LEU A 531 -14.99 -10.35 -8.33
C LEU A 531 -14.96 -9.71 -9.73
N ARG A 532 -16.08 -9.74 -10.45
CA ARG A 532 -16.25 -9.10 -11.77
C ARG A 532 -16.12 -7.58 -11.67
N ASP A 533 -16.81 -6.95 -10.73
CA ASP A 533 -16.75 -5.51 -10.50
C ASP A 533 -15.33 -5.03 -10.20
N GLU A 534 -14.54 -5.80 -9.44
CA GLU A 534 -13.13 -5.47 -9.20
C GLU A 534 -12.27 -5.63 -10.46
N ALA A 535 -12.54 -6.64 -11.29
CA ALA A 535 -11.88 -6.82 -12.59
C ALA A 535 -12.19 -5.63 -13.52
N HIS A 536 -13.45 -5.26 -13.61
CA HIS A 536 -13.94 -4.13 -14.39
C HIS A 536 -13.36 -2.80 -13.90
N ARG A 537 -13.39 -2.55 -12.58
CA ARG A 537 -12.78 -1.39 -11.95
C ARG A 537 -11.28 -1.32 -12.23
N PHE A 538 -10.59 -2.45 -12.19
CA PHE A 538 -9.17 -2.52 -12.49
C PHE A 538 -8.89 -2.20 -13.96
N ALA A 539 -9.68 -2.77 -14.88
CA ALA A 539 -9.62 -2.50 -16.32
C ALA A 539 -9.85 -1.01 -16.64
N ILE A 540 -10.92 -0.39 -16.12
CA ILE A 540 -11.17 1.06 -16.24
C ILE A 540 -10.02 1.90 -15.68
N GLY A 541 -9.43 1.47 -14.56
CA GLY A 541 -8.28 2.15 -13.96
C GLY A 541 -7.05 2.22 -14.87
N ILE A 542 -6.88 1.26 -15.78
CA ILE A 542 -5.84 1.28 -16.83
C ILE A 542 -6.08 2.45 -17.78
N HIS A 543 -7.34 2.60 -18.21
CA HIS A 543 -7.77 3.63 -19.13
C HIS A 543 -7.70 5.01 -18.53
N ARG A 544 -8.06 5.18 -17.25
CA ARG A 544 -8.00 6.48 -16.55
C ARG A 544 -6.58 7.00 -16.38
N GLN A 545 -5.57 6.14 -16.29
CA GLN A 545 -4.15 6.54 -16.30
C GLN A 545 -3.66 6.98 -17.68
N LYS A 546 -4.19 6.40 -18.77
CA LYS A 546 -3.89 6.82 -20.16
C LYS A 546 -4.68 8.09 -20.55
N ARG A 547 -5.96 8.19 -20.17
CA ARG A 547 -6.82 9.39 -20.31
C ARG A 547 -6.46 10.51 -19.34
N GLY A 548 -5.78 10.25 -18.23
CA GLY A 548 -5.26 11.31 -17.35
C GLY A 548 -4.29 12.28 -18.06
N LYS A 549 -3.82 11.92 -19.26
CA LYS A 549 -3.13 12.83 -20.17
C LYS A 549 -4.07 13.62 -21.10
N ASN A 550 -5.29 13.13 -21.37
CA ASN A 550 -6.29 13.75 -22.26
C ASN A 550 -7.72 13.63 -21.66
N ILE A 551 -8.25 14.77 -21.18
CA ILE A 551 -9.68 15.08 -20.85
C ILE A 551 -10.12 14.85 -19.38
N THR A 552 -10.44 15.97 -18.72
CA THR A 552 -11.05 16.11 -17.39
C THR A 552 -12.57 16.18 -17.49
N TYR A 553 -13.28 15.20 -16.93
CA TYR A 553 -14.74 15.24 -16.73
C TYR A 553 -15.06 15.52 -15.26
N ASN A 554 -15.99 16.45 -14.99
CA ASN A 554 -16.34 16.90 -13.65
C ASN A 554 -17.86 16.69 -13.41
N PRO A 555 -18.26 15.86 -12.44
CA PRO A 555 -19.66 15.51 -12.22
C PRO A 555 -20.56 16.66 -11.71
N LEU A 556 -19.98 17.84 -11.43
CA LEU A 556 -20.76 19.05 -11.18
C LEU A 556 -21.36 19.66 -12.46
N ASP A 557 -20.89 19.24 -13.64
CA ASP A 557 -21.37 19.72 -14.94
C ASP A 557 -22.77 19.21 -15.30
N GLU A 558 -23.23 18.14 -14.64
CA GLU A 558 -24.54 17.53 -14.92
C GLU A 558 -25.65 18.04 -14.01
N ILE A 559 -25.33 18.85 -13.01
CA ILE A 559 -26.34 19.33 -12.04
C ILE A 559 -27.11 20.50 -12.66
N PRO A 560 -28.44 20.36 -12.89
CA PRO A 560 -29.25 21.43 -13.43
C PRO A 560 -29.18 22.69 -12.54
N GLY A 561 -28.90 23.86 -13.14
CA GLY A 561 -28.80 25.14 -12.43
C GLY A 561 -27.41 25.48 -11.86
N ILE A 562 -26.40 24.62 -12.06
CA ILE A 562 -24.99 24.93 -11.76
C ILE A 562 -24.25 25.34 -13.02
N GLY A 563 -24.18 26.65 -13.24
CA GLY A 563 -23.27 27.23 -14.24
C GLY A 563 -21.81 27.27 -13.81
N SER A 564 -20.92 27.62 -14.73
CA SER A 564 -19.46 27.69 -14.53
C SER A 564 -19.00 28.52 -13.32
N LYS A 565 -19.70 29.63 -13.02
CA LYS A 565 -19.44 30.49 -11.85
C LYS A 565 -19.72 29.77 -10.53
N ARG A 566 -20.91 29.19 -10.36
CA ARG A 566 -21.31 28.45 -9.14
C ARG A 566 -20.47 27.19 -8.95
N LYS A 567 -20.12 26.51 -10.05
CA LYS A 567 -19.18 25.39 -10.04
C LYS A 567 -17.81 25.78 -9.49
N LYS A 568 -17.28 26.93 -9.94
CA LYS A 568 -16.00 27.45 -9.46
C LYS A 568 -16.06 27.73 -7.96
N GLU A 569 -17.13 28.34 -7.45
CA GLU A 569 -17.28 28.61 -6.02
C GLU A 569 -17.42 27.33 -5.18
N LEU A 570 -18.20 26.35 -5.64
CA LEU A 570 -18.29 25.04 -5.00
C LEU A 570 -16.94 24.32 -4.98
N LEU A 571 -16.17 24.38 -6.07
CA LEU A 571 -14.84 23.79 -6.13
C LEU A 571 -13.80 24.57 -5.31
N ASN A 572 -13.96 25.88 -5.15
CA ASN A 572 -13.10 26.70 -4.29
C ASN A 572 -13.34 26.37 -2.81
N ALA A 573 -14.61 26.26 -2.41
CA ALA A 573 -15.00 25.97 -1.03
C ALA A 573 -14.65 24.52 -0.63
N PHE A 574 -14.92 23.55 -1.50
CA PHE A 574 -14.80 22.12 -1.15
C PHE A 574 -13.58 21.44 -1.79
N GLY A 575 -12.87 22.10 -2.70
CA GLY A 575 -11.63 21.64 -3.33
C GLY A 575 -11.81 20.59 -4.44
N SER A 576 -12.88 19.77 -4.40
CA SER A 576 -13.15 18.77 -5.43
C SER A 576 -14.64 18.43 -5.52
N ALA A 577 -15.09 17.98 -6.69
CA ALA A 577 -16.48 17.52 -6.87
C ALA A 577 -16.87 16.37 -5.93
N LYS A 578 -15.91 15.51 -5.58
CA LYS A 578 -16.09 14.43 -4.60
C LYS A 578 -16.26 14.93 -3.16
N SER A 579 -15.72 16.11 -2.85
CA SER A 579 -15.94 16.77 -1.57
C SER A 579 -17.32 17.43 -1.54
N VAL A 580 -17.74 18.06 -2.64
CA VAL A 580 -19.09 18.63 -2.80
C VAL A 580 -20.16 17.55 -2.63
N SER A 581 -19.95 16.36 -3.21
CA SER A 581 -20.88 15.23 -3.09
C SER A 581 -21.04 14.67 -1.68
N LYS A 582 -20.17 15.07 -0.73
CA LYS A 582 -20.20 14.62 0.67
C LYS A 582 -20.56 15.73 1.65
N ALA A 583 -20.67 16.95 1.16
CA ALA A 583 -20.97 18.12 1.98
C ALA A 583 -22.44 18.07 2.41
N LYS A 584 -22.72 18.49 3.65
CA LYS A 584 -24.11 18.57 4.14
C LYS A 584 -24.79 19.81 3.54
N ILE A 585 -26.12 19.79 3.42
CA ILE A 585 -26.93 20.92 2.88
C ILE A 585 -26.58 22.25 3.57
N LYS A 586 -26.39 22.23 4.89
CA LYS A 586 -25.97 23.42 5.68
C LYS A 586 -24.59 23.96 5.31
N GLU A 587 -23.69 23.14 4.78
CA GLU A 587 -22.36 23.55 4.34
C GLU A 587 -22.40 24.05 2.90
N LEU A 588 -23.17 23.37 2.02
CA LEU A 588 -23.39 23.79 0.64
C LEU A 588 -24.05 25.18 0.55
N SER A 589 -24.98 25.47 1.47
CA SER A 589 -25.67 26.76 1.54
C SER A 589 -24.80 27.93 2.05
N LYS A 590 -23.58 27.66 2.52
CA LYS A 590 -22.61 28.70 2.95
C LYS A 590 -21.70 29.17 1.82
N VAL A 591 -21.84 28.58 0.63
CA VAL A 591 -21.06 28.98 -0.55
C VAL A 591 -21.78 30.11 -1.26
N ASP A 592 -21.04 31.18 -1.56
CA ASP A 592 -21.58 32.35 -2.24
C ASP A 592 -22.23 31.97 -3.58
N GLY A 593 -23.49 32.40 -3.75
CA GLY A 593 -24.28 32.12 -4.95
C GLY A 593 -25.02 30.77 -4.96
N ILE A 594 -25.01 30.01 -3.87
CA ILE A 594 -25.78 28.78 -3.68
C ILE A 594 -26.93 29.02 -2.69
N SER A 595 -28.17 29.04 -3.19
CA SER A 595 -29.36 29.13 -2.33
C SER A 595 -29.62 27.81 -1.58
N LYS A 596 -30.41 27.84 -0.51
CA LYS A 596 -30.83 26.62 0.23
C LYS A 596 -31.49 25.59 -0.70
N ILE A 597 -32.29 26.05 -1.67
CA ILE A 597 -32.95 25.20 -2.67
C ILE A 597 -31.92 24.53 -3.58
N LEU A 598 -30.93 25.28 -4.09
CA LEU A 598 -29.88 24.72 -4.93
C LEU A 598 -28.95 23.78 -4.15
N ALA A 599 -28.65 24.10 -2.89
CA ALA A 599 -27.90 23.22 -1.98
C ALA A 599 -28.62 21.89 -1.74
N GLN A 600 -29.96 21.91 -1.62
CA GLN A 600 -30.78 20.71 -1.53
C GLN A 600 -30.70 19.90 -2.84
N ASN A 601 -30.81 20.55 -4.00
CA ASN A 601 -30.71 19.88 -5.29
C ASN A 601 -29.34 19.24 -5.51
N ILE A 602 -28.25 19.93 -5.13
CA ILE A 602 -26.88 19.38 -5.16
C ILE A 602 -26.76 18.15 -4.26
N TYR A 603 -27.29 18.26 -3.04
CA TYR A 603 -27.24 17.18 -2.08
C TYR A 603 -28.04 15.96 -2.56
N ASN A 604 -29.24 16.18 -3.09
CA ASN A 604 -30.10 15.13 -3.63
C ASN A 604 -29.45 14.48 -4.85
N TRP A 605 -28.90 15.25 -5.79
CA TRP A 605 -28.22 14.72 -6.98
C TRP A 605 -27.13 13.69 -6.66
N PHE A 606 -26.40 13.89 -5.56
CA PHE A 606 -25.34 12.97 -5.14
C PHE A 606 -25.77 11.87 -4.16
N ASN A 607 -26.97 11.97 -3.57
CA ASN A 607 -27.44 11.05 -2.53
C ASN A 607 -28.76 10.32 -2.87
N GLU A 608 -29.47 10.67 -3.95
CA GLU A 608 -30.70 10.01 -4.41
C GLU A 608 -30.45 8.82 -5.36
N VAL A 609 -29.19 8.44 -5.59
CA VAL A 609 -28.89 7.12 -6.16
C VAL A 609 -28.58 6.16 -5.01
N ASN A 610 -29.65 5.68 -4.37
CA ASN A 610 -29.67 4.42 -3.63
C ASN A 610 -30.58 3.44 -4.36
#